data_AF-A0A971G910-F1
#
_entry.id   AF-A0A971G910-F1
#
_cell.length_a   1.000
_cell.length_b   1.000
_cell.length_c   1.000
_cell.angle_alpha   90.00
_cell.angle_beta   90.00
_cell.angle_gamma   90.00
#
_symmetry.space_group_name_H-M   'P 1'
#
loop_
_entity.id
_entity.type
_entity.pdbx_description
1 polymer ?
#
loop_
_entity_poly.entity_id
_entity_poly.type
_entity_poly.pdbx_seq_one_letter_code
_entity_poly.pdbx_strand_id
1 'polypeptide(L)'
;MESDMFLNPDTQECVDTLIWHSLPDESSRALQRWQIGSLVGILYKNPPTRSPESLVAIPFSLVVKRGRETILVVSLEMEDLRALALHFGCPLRQLQEEYQTKGSFAPVYGYRYAGEQREGLGPYTGSLSGEDAIAFLLEAALDIFDLVDDPQLLEGEDKASR
;
A
#
# COMPACT_ATOMS: atom_id res chain seq x y z
N MET A 1 -9.02 16.79 24.45
CA MET A 1 -9.00 16.61 22.98
C MET A 1 -8.72 15.15 22.77
N GLU A 2 -9.77 14.36 22.61
CA GLU A 2 -9.63 12.95 22.27
C GLU A 2 -9.04 12.92 20.86
N SER A 3 -7.82 12.40 20.73
CA SER A 3 -7.30 11.98 19.45
C SER A 3 -8.21 10.86 18.98
N ASP A 4 -8.98 11.07 17.92
CA ASP A 4 -9.51 9.96 17.14
C ASP A 4 -8.30 9.20 16.58
N MET A 5 -7.88 8.18 17.32
CA MET A 5 -6.79 7.28 16.98
C MET A 5 -7.15 6.41 15.77
N PHE A 6 -8.45 6.27 15.52
CA PHE A 6 -9.06 5.41 14.53
C PHE A 6 -9.88 6.22 13.53
N LEU A 7 -9.90 5.76 12.29
CA LEU A 7 -10.77 6.32 11.27
C LEU A 7 -12.18 5.73 11.42
N ASN A 8 -13.21 6.51 11.11
CA ASN A 8 -14.58 6.01 11.10
C ASN A 8 -14.93 5.49 9.68
N PRO A 9 -15.24 4.20 9.49
CA PRO A 9 -15.50 3.63 8.17
C PRO A 9 -16.70 4.28 7.44
N ASP A 10 -17.70 4.75 8.19
CA ASP A 10 -18.92 5.32 7.64
C ASP A 10 -18.79 6.79 7.25
N THR A 11 -17.85 7.52 7.87
CA THR A 11 -17.66 8.97 7.65
C THR A 11 -16.30 9.36 7.09
N GLN A 12 -15.36 8.41 6.96
CA GLN A 12 -14.02 8.68 6.41
C GLN A 12 -14.12 9.32 5.03
N GLU A 13 -13.35 10.39 4.84
CA GLU A 13 -13.23 11.10 3.58
C GLU A 13 -12.51 10.24 2.53
N CYS A 14 -12.84 10.47 1.26
CA CYS A 14 -12.14 9.82 0.16
C CYS A 14 -10.67 10.22 0.15
N VAL A 15 -9.80 9.28 -0.22
CA VAL A 15 -8.40 9.58 -0.50
C VAL A 15 -8.33 10.57 -1.66
N ASP A 16 -7.65 11.70 -1.46
CA ASP A 16 -7.39 12.63 -2.55
C ASP A 16 -6.28 12.07 -3.44
N THR A 17 -6.74 11.47 -4.54
CA THR A 17 -5.84 10.80 -5.48
C THR A 17 -5.01 11.78 -6.33
N LEU A 18 -5.31 13.08 -6.32
CA LEU A 18 -4.57 14.09 -7.08
C LEU A 18 -3.30 14.53 -6.34
N ILE A 19 -3.27 14.39 -5.01
CA ILE A 19 -2.13 14.79 -4.17
C ILE A 19 -1.05 13.70 -4.19
N TRP A 20 -1.44 12.42 -4.23
CA TRP A 20 -0.52 11.31 -4.00
C TRP A 20 -0.20 10.53 -5.28
N HIS A 21 0.96 10.81 -5.86
CA HIS A 21 1.47 10.16 -7.08
C HIS A 21 1.84 8.68 -6.89
N SER A 22 2.13 8.27 -5.66
CA SER A 22 2.54 6.91 -5.26
C SER A 22 1.38 5.95 -5.06
N LEU A 23 0.11 6.40 -5.18
CA LEU A 23 -1.04 5.50 -5.07
C LEU A 23 -0.99 4.42 -6.16
N PRO A 24 -1.51 3.21 -5.90
CA PRO A 24 -1.58 2.17 -6.91
C PRO A 24 -2.58 2.55 -8.01
N ASP A 25 -2.27 2.18 -9.25
CA ASP A 25 -3.22 2.23 -10.35
C ASP A 25 -4.28 1.14 -10.18
N GLU A 26 -5.47 1.55 -9.76
CA GLU A 26 -6.60 0.67 -9.51
C GLU A 26 -7.13 -0.04 -10.79
N SER A 27 -6.72 0.40 -11.99
CA SER A 27 -7.05 -0.28 -13.25
C SER A 27 -6.24 -1.56 -13.48
N SER A 28 -5.19 -1.77 -12.67
CA SER A 28 -4.39 -2.99 -12.70
C SER A 28 -5.20 -4.22 -12.23
N ARG A 29 -4.68 -5.41 -12.51
CA ARG A 29 -5.34 -6.66 -12.12
C ARG A 29 -5.30 -6.82 -10.60
N ALA A 30 -6.48 -6.83 -9.98
CA ALA A 30 -6.62 -7.19 -8.57
C ALA A 30 -6.16 -8.64 -8.33
N LEU A 31 -5.42 -8.83 -7.24
CA LEU A 31 -4.99 -10.14 -6.76
C LEU A 31 -6.12 -10.84 -5.99
N GLN A 32 -6.76 -10.11 -5.07
CA GLN A 32 -7.84 -10.61 -4.21
C GLN A 32 -8.82 -9.49 -3.85
N ARG A 33 -10.04 -9.87 -3.49
CA ARG A 33 -11.03 -8.97 -2.88
C ARG A 33 -11.47 -9.54 -1.53
N TRP A 34 -11.54 -8.68 -0.55
CA TRP A 34 -11.85 -9.00 0.84
C TRP A 34 -13.01 -8.13 1.34
N GLN A 35 -13.89 -8.71 2.14
CA GLN A 35 -14.84 -8.00 2.96
C GLN A 35 -14.15 -7.65 4.27
N ILE A 36 -14.20 -6.38 4.68
CA ILE A 36 -13.58 -5.86 5.91
C ILE A 36 -14.66 -5.06 6.65
N GLY A 37 -15.36 -5.67 7.60
CA GLY A 37 -16.58 -5.08 8.17
C GLY A 37 -17.63 -4.80 7.06
N SER A 38 -18.05 -3.55 6.90
CA SER A 38 -18.93 -3.10 5.81
C SER A 38 -18.19 -2.69 4.53
N LEU A 39 -16.85 -2.66 4.56
CA LEU A 39 -15.99 -2.16 3.49
C LEU A 39 -15.49 -3.28 2.57
N VAL A 40 -15.01 -2.91 1.39
CA VAL A 40 -14.37 -3.82 0.46
C VAL A 40 -12.90 -3.46 0.31
N GLY A 41 -12.01 -4.38 0.67
CA GLY A 41 -10.58 -4.29 0.41
C GLY A 41 -10.22 -4.96 -0.92
N ILE A 42 -9.55 -4.24 -1.81
CA ILE A 42 -9.03 -4.76 -3.08
C ILE A 42 -7.52 -4.81 -2.97
N LEU A 43 -6.98 -6.01 -3.01
CA LEU A 43 -5.56 -6.28 -2.89
C LEU A 43 -4.93 -6.31 -4.28
N TYR A 44 -3.78 -5.66 -4.42
CA TYR A 44 -2.96 -5.65 -5.61
C TYR A 44 -1.55 -6.15 -5.30
N LYS A 45 -0.95 -6.86 -6.25
CA LYS A 45 0.44 -7.33 -6.20
C LYS A 45 1.22 -6.71 -7.35
N ASN A 46 2.30 -6.02 -7.03
CA ASN A 46 3.09 -5.23 -7.98
C ASN A 46 2.25 -4.29 -8.88
N PRO A 47 1.25 -3.54 -8.35
CA PRO A 47 0.56 -2.57 -9.18
C PRO A 47 1.54 -1.48 -9.64
N PRO A 48 1.40 -0.96 -10.86
CA PRO A 48 2.05 0.30 -11.20
C PRO A 48 1.48 1.42 -10.32
N THR A 49 2.25 2.48 -10.14
CA THR A 49 1.78 3.72 -9.52
C THR A 49 0.87 4.48 -10.48
N ARG A 50 -0.07 5.28 -9.96
CA ARG A 50 -0.94 6.13 -10.78
C ARG A 50 -0.16 7.12 -11.63
N SER A 51 0.96 7.63 -11.10
CA SER A 51 1.89 8.47 -11.85
C SER A 51 3.13 7.67 -12.26
N PRO A 52 3.52 7.66 -13.55
CA PRO A 52 4.75 7.00 -13.99
C PRO A 52 6.02 7.72 -13.52
N GLU A 53 5.90 8.95 -13.03
CA GLU A 53 7.01 9.73 -12.47
C GLU A 53 7.30 9.36 -11.00
N SER A 54 6.49 8.49 -10.41
CA SER A 54 6.70 8.00 -9.05
C SER A 54 8.05 7.31 -8.93
N LEU A 55 8.82 7.69 -7.92
CA LEU A 55 10.14 7.11 -7.62
C LEU A 55 10.04 5.88 -6.71
N VAL A 56 8.83 5.33 -6.54
CA VAL A 56 8.58 4.16 -5.70
C VAL A 56 8.00 3.00 -6.50
N ALA A 57 8.39 1.79 -6.11
CA ALA A 57 7.73 0.54 -6.51
C ALA A 57 6.82 0.07 -5.36
N ILE A 58 5.69 -0.54 -5.71
CA ILE A 58 4.68 -1.01 -4.76
C ILE A 58 4.63 -2.55 -4.82
N PRO A 59 5.34 -3.31 -3.95
CA PRO A 59 5.19 -4.76 -3.91
C PRO A 59 3.75 -5.24 -3.69
N PHE A 60 3.04 -4.62 -2.74
CA PHE A 60 1.66 -4.94 -2.41
C PHE A 60 0.91 -3.69 -1.96
N SER A 61 -0.38 -3.63 -2.27
CA SER A 61 -1.25 -2.58 -1.75
C SER A 61 -2.67 -3.09 -1.55
N LEU A 62 -3.30 -2.63 -0.47
CA LEU A 62 -4.71 -2.83 -0.19
C LEU A 62 -5.43 -1.49 -0.35
N VAL A 63 -6.37 -1.44 -1.29
CA VAL A 63 -7.26 -0.30 -1.52
C VAL A 63 -8.60 -0.61 -0.89
N VAL A 64 -8.98 0.14 0.15
CA VAL A 64 -10.21 -0.08 0.90
C VAL A 64 -11.28 0.92 0.47
N LYS A 65 -12.47 0.40 0.17
CA LYS A 65 -13.57 1.16 -0.41
C LYS A 65 -14.85 1.11 0.42
N ARG A 66 -15.54 2.26 0.45
CA ARG A 66 -16.95 2.38 0.83
C ARG A 66 -17.78 2.57 -0.43
N GLY A 67 -18.47 1.53 -0.87
CA GLY A 67 -19.15 1.54 -2.18
C GLY A 67 -18.14 1.68 -3.32
N ARG A 68 -18.15 2.83 -4.02
CA ARG A 68 -17.21 3.13 -5.12
C ARG A 68 -16.04 4.03 -4.70
N GLU A 69 -16.13 4.60 -3.50
CA GLU A 69 -15.18 5.59 -2.99
C GLU A 69 -13.99 4.89 -2.34
N THR A 70 -12.77 5.24 -2.74
CA THR A 70 -11.54 4.82 -2.06
C THR A 70 -11.34 5.70 -0.84
N ILE A 71 -11.39 5.11 0.36
CA ILE A 71 -11.34 5.85 1.64
C ILE A 71 -10.06 5.58 2.44
N LEU A 72 -9.36 4.48 2.14
CA LEU A 72 -8.06 4.15 2.71
C LEU A 72 -7.24 3.39 1.68
N VAL A 73 -5.95 3.69 1.60
CA VAL A 73 -4.97 2.82 0.92
C VAL A 73 -3.87 2.49 1.91
N VAL A 74 -3.54 1.21 2.04
CA VAL A 74 -2.35 0.75 2.73
C VAL A 74 -1.41 0.13 1.70
N SER A 75 -0.16 0.57 1.67
CA SER A 75 0.82 0.17 0.67
C SER A 75 2.12 -0.23 1.32
N LEU A 76 2.71 -1.34 0.84
CA LEU A 76 4.11 -1.61 1.00
C LEU A 76 4.85 -0.98 -0.17
N GLU A 77 5.80 -0.09 0.12
CA GLU A 77 6.53 0.69 -0.86
C GLU A 77 8.04 0.48 -0.72
N MET A 78 8.75 0.58 -1.82
CA MET A 78 10.21 0.64 -1.87
C MET A 78 10.62 1.77 -2.80
N GLU A 79 11.57 2.60 -2.40
CA GLU A 79 12.14 3.58 -3.31
C GLU A 79 13.02 2.90 -4.37
N ASP A 80 12.84 3.26 -5.64
CA ASP A 80 13.72 2.85 -6.74
C ASP A 80 15.00 3.70 -6.69
N LEU A 81 16.07 3.10 -6.17
CA LEU A 81 17.36 3.78 -6.02
C LEU A 81 17.97 4.18 -7.36
N ARG A 82 17.62 3.51 -8.47
CA ARG A 82 18.09 3.92 -9.80
C ARG A 82 17.36 5.17 -10.26
N ALA A 83 16.04 5.22 -10.05
CA ALA A 83 15.23 6.39 -10.38
C ALA A 83 15.67 7.59 -9.54
N LEU A 84 15.90 7.40 -8.24
CA LEU A 84 16.45 8.42 -7.35
C LEU A 84 17.85 8.88 -7.78
N ALA A 85 18.75 7.95 -8.11
CA ALA A 85 20.10 8.28 -8.57
C ALA A 85 20.06 9.15 -9.84
N LEU A 86 19.17 8.81 -10.78
CA LEU A 86 18.95 9.61 -11.99
C LEU A 86 18.39 10.99 -11.66
N HIS A 87 17.40 11.07 -10.75
CA HIS A 87 16.76 12.31 -10.33
C HIS A 87 17.75 13.27 -9.65
N PHE A 88 18.59 12.76 -8.75
CA PHE A 88 19.59 13.56 -8.02
C PHE A 88 20.91 13.75 -8.77
N GLY A 89 21.10 13.07 -9.91
CA GLY A 89 22.34 13.13 -10.69
C GLY A 89 23.55 12.54 -9.94
N CYS A 90 23.34 11.50 -9.14
CA CYS A 90 24.39 10.83 -8.36
C CYS A 90 24.61 9.37 -8.80
N PRO A 91 25.75 8.74 -8.48
CA PRO A 91 25.97 7.33 -8.74
C PRO A 91 25.06 6.45 -7.85
N LEU A 92 24.42 5.42 -8.43
CA LEU A 92 23.61 4.43 -7.70
C LEU A 92 24.33 3.84 -6.48
N ARG A 93 25.65 3.61 -6.59
CA ARG A 93 26.47 3.05 -5.49
C ARG A 93 26.40 3.91 -4.23
N GLN A 94 26.33 5.24 -4.38
CA GLN A 94 26.25 6.15 -3.25
C GLN A 94 24.96 5.92 -2.45
N LEU A 95 23.82 5.77 -3.14
CA LEU A 95 22.55 5.44 -2.49
C LEU A 95 22.55 4.02 -1.91
N GLN A 96 23.17 3.06 -2.60
CA GLN A 96 23.33 1.69 -2.07
C GLN A 96 24.11 1.66 -0.75
N GLU A 97 25.17 2.46 -0.63
CA GLU A 97 25.97 2.60 0.59
C GLU A 97 25.15 3.27 1.72
N GLU A 98 24.40 4.32 1.40
CA GLU A 98 23.55 5.05 2.37
C GLU A 98 22.41 4.16 2.92
N TYR A 99 21.72 3.43 2.04
CA TYR A 99 20.64 2.52 2.40
C TYR A 99 21.14 1.14 2.86
N GLN A 100 22.47 0.95 2.96
CA GLN A 100 23.11 -0.30 3.39
C GLN A 100 22.61 -1.54 2.62
N THR A 101 22.38 -1.39 1.32
CA THR A 101 21.82 -2.44 0.44
C THR A 101 22.71 -2.66 -0.77
N LYS A 102 22.71 -3.89 -1.30
CA LYS A 102 23.30 -4.20 -2.62
C LYS A 102 22.24 -4.20 -3.73
N GLY A 103 20.97 -4.01 -3.38
CA GLY A 103 19.83 -4.01 -4.29
C GLY A 103 19.66 -2.69 -5.06
N SER A 104 18.71 -2.68 -5.98
CA SER A 104 18.26 -1.45 -6.67
C SER A 104 17.08 -0.77 -5.97
N PHE A 105 16.62 -1.33 -4.87
CA PHE A 105 15.49 -0.84 -4.09
C PHE A 105 15.92 -0.61 -2.64
N ALA A 106 15.37 0.44 -2.04
CA ALA A 106 15.42 0.66 -0.60
C ALA A 106 14.66 -0.45 0.15
N PRO A 107 14.89 -0.60 1.47
CA PRO A 107 14.05 -1.45 2.31
C PRO A 107 12.55 -1.14 2.17
N VAL A 108 11.71 -2.15 2.34
CA VAL A 108 10.26 -2.02 2.25
C VAL A 108 9.74 -1.22 3.44
N TYR A 109 8.85 -0.28 3.19
CA TYR A 109 8.19 0.53 4.21
C TYR A 109 6.68 0.52 4.01
N GLY A 110 5.93 0.45 5.11
CA GLY A 110 4.47 0.55 5.09
C GLY A 110 4.01 2.00 5.11
N TYR A 111 3.00 2.32 4.31
CA TYR A 111 2.34 3.63 4.31
C TYR A 111 0.83 3.48 4.34
N ARG A 112 0.16 4.41 5.04
CA ARG A 112 -1.29 4.62 4.95
C ARG A 112 -1.61 5.95 4.27
N TYR A 113 -2.65 5.94 3.45
CA TYR A 113 -3.22 7.11 2.79
C TYR A 113 -4.70 7.23 3.16
N ALA A 114 -5.12 8.35 3.73
CA ALA A 114 -6.50 8.60 4.14
C ALA A 114 -6.82 10.09 4.01
N GLY A 115 -7.91 10.44 3.29
CA GLY A 115 -8.17 11.84 2.95
C GLY A 115 -6.99 12.45 2.19
N GLU A 116 -6.47 13.56 2.70
CA GLU A 116 -5.27 14.24 2.18
C GLU A 116 -3.97 13.80 2.87
N GLN A 117 -4.01 12.83 3.78
CA GLN A 117 -2.86 12.46 4.61
C GLN A 117 -2.12 11.23 4.07
N ARG A 118 -0.79 11.25 4.22
CA ARG A 118 0.11 10.10 4.06
C ARG A 118 0.92 9.95 5.33
N GLU A 119 0.91 8.75 5.91
CA GLU A 119 1.64 8.44 7.13
C GLU A 119 2.43 7.14 6.98
N GLY A 120 3.64 7.11 7.54
CA GLY A 120 4.48 5.92 7.57
C GLY A 120 4.08 5.00 8.71
N LEU A 121 3.82 3.73 8.40
CA LEU A 121 3.53 2.67 9.37
C LEU A 121 4.80 2.02 9.93
N GLY A 122 5.95 2.27 9.32
CA GLY A 122 7.24 1.73 9.73
C GLY A 122 7.89 0.81 8.69
N PRO A 123 9.14 0.37 8.94
CA PRO A 123 9.80 -0.62 8.11
C PRO A 123 9.03 -1.95 8.12
N TYR A 124 8.86 -2.55 6.95
CA TYR A 124 8.30 -3.89 6.82
C TYR A 124 9.42 -4.93 6.84
N THR A 125 9.36 -5.85 7.81
CA THR A 125 10.39 -6.88 8.05
C THR A 125 9.93 -8.29 7.71
N GLY A 126 8.67 -8.47 7.32
CA GLY A 126 8.10 -9.75 6.89
C GLY A 126 8.59 -10.19 5.52
N SER A 127 8.26 -11.42 5.14
CA SER A 127 8.57 -11.93 3.80
C SER A 127 7.63 -11.34 2.75
N LEU A 128 8.15 -10.96 1.59
CA LEU A 128 7.31 -10.58 0.43
C LEU A 128 6.67 -11.81 -0.28
N SER A 129 6.51 -12.94 0.40
CA SER A 129 5.97 -14.21 -0.13
C SER A 129 4.45 -14.20 -0.39
N GLY A 130 3.79 -13.06 -0.30
CA GLY A 130 2.35 -12.92 -0.51
C GLY A 130 1.56 -13.04 0.79
N GLU A 131 1.61 -14.18 1.47
CA GLU A 131 0.82 -14.42 2.69
C GLU A 131 1.12 -13.41 3.80
N ASP A 132 2.38 -13.25 4.21
CA ASP A 132 2.77 -12.29 5.25
C ASP A 132 2.45 -10.84 4.88
N ALA A 133 2.60 -10.49 3.60
CA ALA A 133 2.31 -9.14 3.10
C ALA A 133 0.80 -8.86 3.13
N ILE A 134 -0.02 -9.86 2.77
CA ILE A 134 -1.47 -9.78 2.79
C ILE A 134 -1.97 -9.66 4.23
N ALA A 135 -1.46 -10.50 5.13
CA ALA A 135 -1.79 -10.45 6.55
C ALA A 135 -1.49 -9.06 7.13
N PHE A 136 -0.28 -8.55 6.91
CA PHE A 136 0.09 -7.20 7.34
C PHE A 136 -0.86 -6.11 6.83
N LEU A 137 -1.21 -6.14 5.55
CA LEU A 137 -2.08 -5.12 4.95
C LEU A 137 -3.51 -5.19 5.50
N LEU A 138 -4.03 -6.39 5.72
CA LEU A 138 -5.36 -6.60 6.28
C LEU A 138 -5.40 -6.20 7.76
N GLU A 139 -4.43 -6.65 8.57
CA GLU A 139 -4.28 -6.27 9.97
C GLU A 139 -4.18 -4.75 10.13
N ALA A 140 -3.34 -4.09 9.32
CA ALA A 140 -3.23 -2.64 9.33
C ALA A 140 -4.57 -1.95 9.04
N ALA A 141 -5.38 -2.47 8.10
CA ALA A 141 -6.70 -1.90 7.82
C ALA A 141 -7.69 -2.09 8.98
N LEU A 142 -7.67 -3.26 9.64
CA LEU A 142 -8.50 -3.51 10.82
C LEU A 142 -8.12 -2.56 11.96
N ASP A 143 -6.83 -2.45 12.25
CA ASP A 143 -6.30 -1.58 13.31
C ASP A 143 -6.64 -0.11 13.03
N ILE A 144 -6.55 0.35 11.77
CA ILE A 144 -6.85 1.74 11.40
C ILE A 144 -8.34 2.08 11.62
N PHE A 145 -9.26 1.12 11.42
CA PHE A 145 -10.70 1.32 11.56
C PHE A 145 -11.28 0.78 12.89
N ASP A 146 -10.44 0.27 13.80
CA ASP A 146 -10.84 -0.39 15.06
C ASP A 146 -11.85 -1.53 14.85
N LEU A 147 -11.59 -2.38 13.85
CA LEU A 147 -12.46 -3.51 13.50
C LEU A 147 -11.96 -4.80 14.15
N VAL A 148 -12.87 -5.53 14.80
CA VAL A 148 -12.55 -6.78 15.51
C VAL A 148 -12.83 -8.02 14.68
N ASP A 149 -13.72 -7.91 13.69
CA ASP A 149 -14.11 -9.03 12.85
C ASP A 149 -13.05 -9.35 11.80
N ASP A 150 -12.71 -10.64 11.67
CA ASP A 150 -11.76 -11.11 10.67
C ASP A 150 -12.27 -10.81 9.24
N PRO A 151 -11.37 -10.39 8.33
CA PRO A 151 -11.73 -10.12 6.94
C PRO A 151 -12.08 -11.42 6.21
N GLN A 152 -13.11 -11.36 5.36
CA GLN A 152 -13.58 -12.52 4.61
C GLN A 152 -13.18 -12.43 3.14
N LEU A 153 -12.52 -13.46 2.61
CA LEU A 153 -12.15 -13.50 1.20
C LEU A 153 -13.41 -13.61 0.32
N LEU A 154 -13.63 -12.62 -0.54
CA LEU A 154 -14.74 -12.58 -1.51
C LEU A 154 -14.33 -13.20 -2.84
N GLU A 155 -13.11 -12.90 -3.30
CA GLU A 155 -12.58 -13.36 -4.59
C GLU A 155 -11.07 -13.54 -4.46
N GLY A 156 -10.56 -14.71 -4.84
CA GLY A 156 -9.13 -15.02 -4.86
C GLY A 156 -8.56 -15.07 -6.27
N GLU A 157 -7.24 -15.29 -6.40
CA GLU A 157 -6.67 -15.65 -7.70
C GLU A 157 -7.33 -16.95 -8.19
N ASP A 158 -7.96 -16.88 -9.38
CA ASP A 158 -8.32 -18.07 -10.12
C ASP A 158 -7.11 -19.00 -10.19
N LYS A 159 -7.25 -20.24 -9.71
CA LYS A 159 -6.26 -21.32 -9.86
C LYS A 159 -6.11 -21.78 -11.32
N ALA A 160 -6.21 -20.88 -12.29
CA ALA A 160 -6.14 -21.15 -13.71
C ALA A 160 -4.94 -20.42 -14.32
N SER A 161 -3.72 -20.88 -13.99
CA SER A 161 -2.50 -20.80 -14.82
C SER A 161 -1.31 -21.36 -14.01
N ARG A 162 -1.26 -22.68 -13.89
CA ARG A 162 0.00 -23.43 -13.74
C ARG A 162 0.04 -24.49 -14.83
#